data_AF-A0AA38MQ45-F1
#
_entry.id   AF-A0AA38MQ45-F1
#
_cell.length_a   1.000
_cell.length_b   1.000
_cell.length_c   1.000
_cell.angle_alpha   90.00
_cell.angle_beta   90.00
_cell.angle_gamma   90.00
#
_symmetry.space_group_name_H-M   'P 1'
#
loop_
_entity.id
_entity.type
_entity.pdbx_description
1 polymer ?
#
loop_
_entity_poly.entity_id
_entity_poly.type
_entity_poly.pdbx_seq_one_letter_code
_entity_poly.pdbx_strand_id
1 'polypeptide(L)'
;MDDKESSFDWNAIFNPNLRVMRKLGLWPEGKASYKLDLYTLYATFMVILFAAYPTFSEYVAIYYVKDLQSVVAIIFVSLFDLMGPIKIYFIMRKTSVIKKCMENFKSDWFQPKNQLQKIRIEENFKLWKFVFKLLYTSCFSLIFFSFLPLVLGERKKTPYVMWYPFNYDRSPYFELVYFYQILCAIYHCLVHVSVDTTIFGLKVCIGCQFDMLSDNLRRFASVADGSRKCTALENFKKCAIQHREILK
;
A
#
# COMPACT_ATOMS: atom_id res chain seq x y z
N MET A 1 -34.59 14.21 -20.16
CA MET A 1 -34.66 12.94 -19.42
C MET A 1 -33.22 12.52 -19.27
N ASP A 2 -32.61 12.98 -18.17
CA ASP A 2 -31.16 12.97 -17.98
C ASP A 2 -30.69 11.57 -17.61
N ASP A 3 -30.11 10.85 -18.57
CA ASP A 3 -29.21 9.75 -18.28
C ASP A 3 -27.96 10.31 -17.60
N LYS A 4 -28.02 10.47 -16.27
CA LYS A 4 -26.81 10.51 -15.45
C LYS A 4 -26.14 9.14 -15.60
N GLU A 5 -25.32 8.98 -16.62
CA GLU A 5 -24.33 7.91 -16.69
C GLU A 5 -23.65 7.82 -15.31
N SER A 6 -23.76 6.67 -14.67
CA SER A 6 -23.22 6.43 -13.34
C SER A 6 -21.74 6.85 -13.30
N SER A 7 -21.43 7.88 -12.52
CA SER A 7 -20.05 8.34 -12.30
C SER A 7 -19.17 7.15 -11.91
N PHE A 8 -18.03 7.00 -12.55
CA PHE A 8 -17.11 5.90 -12.33
C PHE A 8 -16.52 5.98 -10.90
N ASP A 9 -16.65 4.90 -10.12
CA ASP A 9 -16.17 4.86 -8.74
C ASP A 9 -14.69 4.44 -8.67
N TRP A 10 -13.82 5.44 -8.63
CA TRP A 10 -12.38 5.26 -8.40
C TRP A 10 -12.05 4.61 -7.04
N ASN A 11 -12.93 4.71 -6.02
CA ASN A 11 -12.65 4.19 -4.67
C ASN A 11 -12.83 2.68 -4.59
N ALA A 12 -13.55 2.08 -5.53
CA ALA A 12 -13.73 0.64 -5.62
C ALA A 12 -12.39 -0.11 -5.69
N ILE A 13 -11.36 0.50 -6.28
CA ILE A 13 -9.98 -0.02 -6.23
C ILE A 13 -9.49 -0.09 -4.79
N PHE A 14 -9.56 1.01 -4.06
CA PHE A 14 -8.83 1.17 -2.82
C PHE A 14 -9.54 0.52 -1.63
N ASN A 15 -10.87 0.45 -1.65
CA ASN A 15 -11.69 -0.04 -0.55
C ASN A 15 -11.24 -1.37 0.11
N PRO A 16 -11.01 -2.48 -0.64
CA PRO A 16 -10.57 -3.73 -0.02
C PRO A 16 -9.22 -3.56 0.69
N ASN A 17 -8.28 -2.86 0.08
CA ASN A 17 -6.94 -2.66 0.63
C ASN A 17 -6.92 -1.70 1.83
N LEU A 18 -7.70 -0.62 1.77
CA LEU A 18 -7.83 0.34 2.87
C LEU A 18 -8.44 -0.29 4.12
N ARG A 19 -9.32 -1.28 3.98
CA ARG A 19 -9.83 -2.06 5.13
C ARG A 19 -8.71 -2.86 5.80
N VAL A 20 -7.80 -3.45 5.01
CA VAL A 20 -6.62 -4.15 5.53
C VAL A 20 -5.71 -3.16 6.24
N MET A 21 -5.36 -2.04 5.60
CA MET A 21 -4.53 -0.99 6.20
C MET A 21 -5.12 -0.44 7.51
N ARG A 22 -6.45 -0.28 7.58
CA ARG A 22 -7.11 0.16 8.82
C ARG A 22 -6.86 -0.82 9.97
N LYS A 23 -7.01 -2.12 9.71
CA LYS A 23 -6.76 -3.18 10.70
C LYS A 23 -5.30 -3.20 11.13
N LEU A 24 -4.36 -2.94 10.23
CA LEU A 24 -2.92 -2.87 10.53
C LEU A 24 -2.51 -1.61 11.32
N GLY A 25 -3.43 -0.67 11.56
CA GLY A 25 -3.11 0.61 12.21
C GLY A 25 -2.53 1.66 11.26
N LEU A 26 -2.60 1.44 9.94
CA LEU A 26 -2.00 2.31 8.91
C LEU A 26 -2.95 3.34 8.31
N TRP A 27 -4.25 3.26 8.62
CA TRP A 27 -5.26 4.10 7.97
C TRP A 27 -6.34 4.62 8.93
N PRO A 28 -6.18 5.84 9.49
CA PRO A 28 -7.14 6.44 10.40
C PRO A 28 -8.44 6.83 9.67
N GLU A 29 -9.55 6.86 10.42
CA GLU A 29 -10.84 7.26 9.87
C GLU A 29 -10.94 8.77 9.59
N GLY A 30 -11.82 9.13 8.66
CA GLY A 30 -12.07 10.51 8.27
C GLY A 30 -10.98 11.13 7.37
N LYS A 31 -11.08 12.44 7.15
CA LYS A 31 -10.18 13.21 6.26
C LYS A 31 -8.87 13.64 6.92
N ALA A 32 -8.81 13.59 8.24
CA ALA A 32 -7.66 14.05 9.00
C ALA A 32 -6.50 13.03 8.99
N SER A 33 -5.31 13.54 9.32
CA SER A 33 -4.17 12.72 9.73
C SER A 33 -4.41 12.12 11.12
N TYR A 34 -3.46 11.31 11.61
CA TYR A 34 -3.44 10.78 12.98
C TYR A 34 -3.61 11.91 14.01
N LYS A 35 -4.54 11.74 14.94
CA LYS A 35 -4.82 12.65 16.06
C LYS A 35 -4.52 11.92 17.37
N LEU A 36 -4.55 12.61 18.51
CA LEU A 36 -4.46 11.95 19.82
C LEU A 36 -5.78 11.24 20.15
N ASP A 37 -6.04 10.12 19.49
CA ASP A 37 -7.21 9.27 19.67
C ASP A 37 -6.82 7.82 20.01
N LEU A 38 -7.81 7.02 20.42
CA LEU A 38 -7.62 5.59 20.74
C LEU A 38 -7.08 4.81 19.54
N TYR A 39 -7.43 5.22 18.32
CA TYR A 39 -6.93 4.60 17.10
C TYR A 39 -5.43 4.82 16.92
N THR A 40 -4.93 6.02 17.19
CA THR A 40 -3.50 6.35 17.09
C THR A 40 -2.71 5.68 18.19
N LEU A 41 -3.28 5.51 19.38
CA LEU A 41 -2.68 4.68 20.44
C LEU A 41 -2.57 3.22 19.99
N TYR A 42 -3.65 2.65 19.45
CA TYR A 42 -3.66 1.30 18.88
C TYR A 42 -2.64 1.13 17.75
N ALA A 43 -2.60 2.07 16.79
CA ALA A 43 -1.66 2.06 15.68
C ALA A 43 -0.22 2.10 16.17
N THR A 44 0.07 2.98 17.14
CA THR A 44 1.41 3.10 17.74
C THR A 44 1.81 1.81 18.43
N PHE A 45 0.91 1.21 19.20
CA PHE A 45 1.14 -0.08 19.84
C PHE A 45 1.45 -1.19 18.83
N MET A 46 0.65 -1.30 17.75
CA MET A 46 0.86 -2.29 16.69
C MET A 46 2.21 -2.12 15.99
N VAL A 47 2.59 -0.87 15.66
CA VAL A 47 3.88 -0.58 15.00
C VAL A 47 5.06 -0.87 15.91
N ILE A 48 4.98 -0.53 17.20
CA ILE A 48 6.05 -0.82 18.15
C ILE A 48 6.22 -2.33 18.32
N LEU A 49 5.11 -3.03 18.57
CA LEU A 49 5.12 -4.45 18.88
C LEU A 49 5.51 -5.29 17.66
N PHE A 50 4.86 -5.09 16.52
CA PHE A 50 4.99 -5.99 15.36
C PHE A 50 5.93 -5.50 14.27
N ALA A 51 6.50 -4.29 14.38
CA ALA A 51 7.48 -3.81 13.40
C ALA A 51 8.78 -3.30 14.04
N ALA A 52 8.72 -2.33 14.97
CA ALA A 52 9.94 -1.74 15.52
C ALA A 52 10.75 -2.72 16.38
N TYR A 53 10.09 -3.44 17.29
CA TYR A 53 10.74 -4.45 18.13
C TYR A 53 11.37 -5.61 17.32
N PRO A 54 10.65 -6.31 16.41
CA PRO A 54 11.24 -7.42 15.67
C PRO A 54 12.43 -6.99 14.83
N THR A 55 12.34 -5.86 14.10
CA THR A 55 13.47 -5.32 13.34
C THR A 55 14.66 -5.03 14.26
N PHE A 56 14.45 -4.36 15.40
CA PHE A 56 15.52 -4.11 16.37
C PHE A 56 16.16 -5.42 16.87
N SER A 57 15.34 -6.41 17.22
CA SER A 57 15.77 -7.71 17.74
C SER A 57 16.64 -8.49 16.74
N GLU A 58 16.34 -8.42 15.44
CA GLU A 58 17.16 -9.02 14.37
C GLU A 58 18.51 -8.33 14.25
N TYR A 59 18.55 -7.00 14.28
CA TYR A 59 19.81 -6.26 14.24
C TYR A 59 20.70 -6.57 15.44
N VAL A 60 20.12 -6.71 16.63
CA VAL A 60 20.86 -7.15 17.81
C VAL A 60 21.37 -8.59 17.60
N ALA A 61 20.56 -9.48 17.02
CA ALA A 61 20.97 -10.86 16.75
C ALA A 61 22.20 -10.96 15.83
N ILE A 62 22.33 -10.08 14.82
CA ILE A 62 23.51 -10.02 13.93
C ILE A 62 24.82 -9.87 14.72
N TYR A 63 24.82 -9.11 15.82
CA TYR A 63 26.03 -8.92 16.63
C TYR A 63 26.42 -10.15 17.47
N TYR A 64 25.46 -11.01 17.81
CA TYR A 64 25.69 -12.17 18.67
C TYR A 64 25.95 -13.47 17.89
N VAL A 65 25.42 -13.57 16.67
CA VAL A 65 25.59 -14.76 15.82
C VAL A 65 27.00 -14.76 15.22
N LYS A 66 27.74 -15.84 15.47
CA LYS A 66 29.14 -15.99 15.02
C LYS A 66 29.29 -16.75 13.69
N ASP A 67 28.26 -17.46 13.29
CA ASP A 67 28.27 -18.26 12.06
C ASP A 67 28.00 -17.40 10.83
N LEU A 68 28.92 -17.43 9.85
CA LEU A 68 28.85 -16.58 8.66
C LEU A 68 27.58 -16.86 7.84
N GLN A 69 27.21 -18.14 7.66
CA GLN A 69 26.04 -18.52 6.88
C GLN A 69 24.75 -17.97 7.52
N SER A 70 24.64 -18.08 8.83
CA SER A 70 23.52 -17.54 9.61
C SER A 70 23.49 -16.01 9.57
N VAL A 71 24.64 -15.34 9.68
CA VAL A 71 24.73 -13.87 9.58
C VAL A 71 24.26 -13.37 8.21
N VAL A 72 24.69 -14.00 7.12
CA VAL A 72 24.27 -13.63 5.76
C VAL A 72 22.76 -13.78 5.59
N ALA A 73 22.18 -14.87 6.12
CA ALA A 73 20.74 -15.08 6.08
C ALA A 73 19.97 -14.00 6.87
N ILE A 74 20.43 -13.66 8.09
CA ILE A 74 19.80 -12.63 8.92
C ILE A 74 19.91 -11.24 8.28
N ILE A 75 21.06 -10.91 7.67
CA ILE A 75 21.23 -9.64 6.96
C ILE A 75 20.23 -9.53 5.81
N PHE A 76 20.05 -10.60 5.03
CA PHE A 76 19.09 -10.58 3.92
C PHE A 76 17.65 -10.34 4.39
N VAL A 77 17.25 -11.03 5.46
CA VAL A 77 15.90 -10.89 6.06
C VAL A 77 15.72 -9.50 6.70
N SER A 78 16.66 -9.06 7.54
CA SER A 78 16.58 -7.76 8.22
C SER A 78 16.55 -6.57 7.27
N LEU A 79 17.18 -6.65 6.09
CA LEU A 79 17.06 -5.60 5.06
C LEU A 79 15.63 -5.49 4.52
N PHE A 80 14.94 -6.62 4.32
CA PHE A 80 13.53 -6.62 3.94
C PHE A 80 12.68 -6.06 5.07
N ASP A 81 12.91 -6.50 6.30
CA ASP A 81 12.13 -6.09 7.46
C ASP A 81 12.32 -4.61 7.83
N LEU A 82 13.51 -4.03 7.59
CA LEU A 82 13.76 -2.59 7.75
C LEU A 82 12.89 -1.74 6.81
N MET A 83 12.56 -2.26 5.62
CA MET A 83 11.66 -1.54 4.70
C MET A 83 10.25 -1.36 5.27
N GLY A 84 9.80 -2.26 6.15
CA GLY A 84 8.49 -2.22 6.79
C GLY A 84 8.28 -0.92 7.58
N PRO A 85 9.03 -0.68 8.68
CA PRO A 85 8.95 0.56 9.46
C PRO A 85 9.12 1.84 8.62
N ILE A 86 10.01 1.82 7.62
CA ILE A 86 10.22 2.96 6.72
C ILE A 86 8.95 3.25 5.91
N LYS A 87 8.35 2.23 5.28
CA LYS A 87 7.09 2.36 4.53
C LYS A 87 5.95 2.83 5.43
N ILE A 88 5.84 2.28 6.65
CA ILE A 88 4.85 2.69 7.65
C ILE A 88 5.01 4.19 7.94
N TYR A 89 6.22 4.65 8.25
CA TYR A 89 6.49 6.06 8.52
C TYR A 89 6.05 6.97 7.38
N PHE A 90 6.42 6.65 6.14
CA PHE A 90 6.05 7.46 4.97
C PHE A 90 4.54 7.50 4.75
N ILE A 91 3.87 6.35 4.84
CA ILE A 91 2.41 6.27 4.67
C ILE A 91 1.70 7.05 5.77
N MET A 92 2.07 6.87 7.03
CA MET A 92 1.44 7.58 8.15
C MET A 92 1.60 9.10 7.98
N ARG A 93 2.81 9.55 7.62
CA ARG A 93 3.10 10.98 7.41
C ARG A 93 2.36 11.58 6.20
N LYS A 94 2.17 10.80 5.12
CA LYS A 94 1.56 11.27 3.87
C LYS A 94 0.09 10.89 3.73
N THR A 95 -0.52 10.27 4.74
CA THR A 95 -1.91 9.81 4.72
C THR A 95 -2.89 10.93 4.33
N SER A 96 -2.73 12.14 4.86
CA SER A 96 -3.60 13.28 4.53
C SER A 96 -3.51 13.67 3.04
N VAL A 97 -2.30 13.68 2.48
CA VAL A 97 -2.05 13.97 1.06
C VAL A 97 -2.65 12.89 0.18
N ILE A 98 -2.47 11.62 0.54
CA ILE A 98 -3.04 10.48 -0.21
C ILE A 98 -4.57 10.55 -0.19
N LYS A 99 -5.19 10.81 0.97
CA LYS A 99 -6.65 11.00 1.08
C LYS A 99 -7.14 12.15 0.22
N LYS A 100 -6.45 13.30 0.22
CA LYS A 100 -6.79 14.45 -0.65
C LYS A 100 -6.69 14.07 -2.14
N CYS A 101 -5.67 13.33 -2.53
CA CYS A 101 -5.52 12.83 -3.90
C CYS A 101 -6.69 11.90 -4.29
N MET A 102 -7.08 10.98 -3.42
CA MET A 102 -8.22 10.10 -3.63
C MET A 102 -9.55 10.87 -3.74
N GLU A 103 -9.72 11.94 -2.96
CA GLU A 103 -10.89 12.82 -3.06
C GLU A 103 -10.91 13.60 -4.37
N ASN A 104 -9.75 14.08 -4.84
CA ASN A 104 -9.66 14.81 -6.10
C ASN A 104 -10.16 13.95 -7.27
N PHE A 105 -9.84 12.65 -7.31
CA PHE A 105 -10.33 11.73 -8.35
C PHE A 105 -11.86 11.62 -8.42
N LYS A 106 -12.60 12.02 -7.38
CA LYS A 106 -14.06 12.03 -7.40
C LYS A 106 -14.66 13.21 -8.17
N SER A 107 -13.90 14.27 -8.42
CA SER A 107 -14.46 15.45 -9.08
C SER A 107 -14.85 15.16 -10.52
N ASP A 108 -15.89 15.85 -11.01
CA ASP A 108 -16.47 15.66 -12.34
C ASP A 108 -15.44 15.84 -13.48
N TRP A 109 -14.37 16.59 -13.22
CA TRP A 109 -13.28 16.80 -14.16
C TRP A 109 -12.47 15.54 -14.48
N PHE A 110 -12.41 14.59 -13.54
CA PHE A 110 -11.66 13.33 -13.67
C PHE A 110 -12.56 12.13 -14.00
N GLN A 111 -13.82 12.39 -14.31
CA GLN A 111 -14.75 11.36 -14.78
C GLN A 111 -14.54 11.12 -16.29
N PRO A 112 -14.55 9.86 -16.74
CA PRO A 112 -14.44 9.53 -18.16
C PRO A 112 -15.63 10.14 -18.91
N LYS A 113 -15.34 10.88 -19.99
CA LYS A 113 -16.37 11.53 -20.82
C LYS A 113 -16.75 10.69 -22.04
N ASN A 114 -16.01 9.62 -22.29
CA ASN A 114 -16.09 8.81 -23.50
C ASN A 114 -16.08 7.32 -23.14
N GLN A 115 -16.82 6.51 -23.89
CA GLN A 115 -16.81 5.05 -23.75
C GLN A 115 -15.41 4.45 -23.93
N LEU A 116 -14.62 4.96 -24.88
CA LEU A 116 -13.23 4.51 -25.07
C LEU A 116 -12.33 4.79 -23.85
N GLN A 117 -12.52 5.94 -23.18
CA GLN A 117 -11.77 6.27 -21.96
C GLN A 117 -12.19 5.32 -20.83
N LYS A 118 -13.49 5.04 -20.71
CA LYS A 118 -14.01 4.09 -19.72
C LYS A 118 -13.44 2.69 -19.91
N ILE A 119 -13.41 2.17 -21.14
CA ILE A 119 -12.81 0.85 -21.45
C ILE A 119 -11.33 0.80 -21.05
N ARG A 120 -10.54 1.82 -21.40
CA ARG A 120 -9.11 1.87 -21.05
C ARG A 120 -8.88 1.89 -19.53
N ILE A 121 -9.70 2.66 -18.80
CA ILE A 121 -9.65 2.69 -17.33
C ILE A 121 -10.01 1.30 -16.77
N GLU A 122 -11.05 0.65 -17.29
CA GLU A 122 -11.44 -0.69 -16.86
C GLU A 122 -10.35 -1.75 -17.11
N GLU A 123 -9.61 -1.66 -18.21
CA GLU A 123 -8.45 -2.53 -18.48
C GLU A 123 -7.33 -2.32 -17.47
N ASN A 124 -6.96 -1.06 -17.20
CA ASN A 124 -5.99 -0.72 -16.17
C ASN A 124 -6.43 -1.18 -14.76
N PHE A 125 -7.74 -1.15 -14.49
CA PHE A 125 -8.32 -1.66 -13.24
C PHE A 125 -8.27 -3.18 -13.15
N LYS A 126 -8.46 -3.90 -14.27
CA LYS A 126 -8.28 -5.36 -14.33
C LYS A 126 -6.84 -5.72 -14.03
N LEU A 127 -5.88 -5.00 -14.60
CA LEU A 127 -4.45 -5.18 -14.30
C LEU A 127 -4.17 -4.93 -12.81
N TRP A 128 -4.70 -3.85 -12.24
CA TRP A 128 -4.55 -3.58 -10.81
C TRP A 128 -5.12 -4.70 -9.94
N LYS A 129 -6.34 -5.18 -10.25
CA LYS A 129 -6.98 -6.30 -9.53
C LYS A 129 -6.17 -7.59 -9.65
N PHE A 130 -5.56 -7.85 -10.80
CA PHE A 130 -4.68 -9.00 -11.00
C PHE A 130 -3.44 -8.92 -10.10
N VAL A 131 -2.73 -7.78 -10.11
CA VAL A 131 -1.55 -7.55 -9.25
C VAL A 131 -1.92 -7.63 -7.77
N PHE A 132 -3.04 -7.02 -7.38
CA PHE A 132 -3.56 -7.10 -6.01
C PHE A 132 -3.76 -8.56 -5.59
N LYS A 133 -4.48 -9.36 -6.40
CA LYS A 133 -4.71 -10.78 -6.10
C LYS A 133 -3.39 -11.55 -6.02
N LEU A 134 -2.49 -11.36 -6.99
CA LEU A 134 -1.20 -12.03 -7.05
C LEU A 134 -0.40 -11.78 -5.76
N LEU A 135 -0.19 -10.53 -5.36
CA LEU A 135 0.60 -10.18 -4.19
C LEU A 135 -0.01 -10.72 -2.88
N TYR A 136 -1.33 -10.65 -2.72
CA TYR A 136 -1.99 -11.21 -1.54
C TYR A 136 -1.90 -12.75 -1.51
N THR A 137 -2.08 -13.44 -2.65
CA THR A 137 -1.90 -14.90 -2.71
C THR A 137 -0.47 -15.32 -2.40
N SER A 138 0.54 -14.58 -2.87
CA SER A 138 1.93 -14.84 -2.51
C SER A 138 2.18 -14.67 -1.01
N CYS A 139 1.59 -13.66 -0.36
CA CYS A 139 1.66 -13.52 1.10
C CYS A 139 1.04 -14.72 1.83
N PHE A 140 -0.14 -15.16 1.43
CA PHE A 140 -0.77 -16.35 2.03
C PHE A 140 0.09 -17.61 1.88
N SER A 141 0.75 -17.77 0.73
CA SER A 141 1.65 -18.91 0.53
C SER A 141 2.87 -18.85 1.46
N LEU A 142 3.48 -17.69 1.65
CA LEU A 142 4.62 -17.51 2.56
C LEU A 142 4.21 -17.83 4.00
N ILE A 143 3.08 -17.29 4.44
CA ILE A 143 2.53 -17.55 5.77
C ILE A 143 2.27 -19.05 5.96
N PHE A 144 1.68 -19.72 4.96
CA PHE A 144 1.43 -21.16 5.01
C PHE A 144 2.73 -21.97 5.17
N PHE A 145 3.78 -21.63 4.42
CA PHE A 145 5.09 -22.28 4.58
C PHE A 145 5.75 -21.98 5.94
N SER A 146 5.54 -20.80 6.52
CA SER A 146 6.03 -20.48 7.86
C SER A 146 5.39 -21.33 8.97
N PHE A 147 4.15 -21.81 8.78
CA PHE A 147 3.48 -22.72 9.71
C PHE A 147 3.88 -24.19 9.54
N LEU A 148 4.43 -24.57 8.38
CA LEU A 148 4.71 -25.98 8.05
C LEU A 148 5.63 -26.68 9.07
N PRO A 149 6.74 -26.09 9.55
CA PRO A 149 7.60 -26.74 10.54
C PRO A 149 6.89 -27.03 11.88
N LEU A 150 5.92 -26.20 12.26
CA LEU A 150 5.10 -26.41 13.46
C LEU A 150 4.18 -27.64 13.29
N VAL A 151 3.56 -27.78 12.12
CA VAL A 151 2.67 -28.91 11.80
C VAL A 151 3.46 -30.21 11.68
N LEU A 152 4.67 -30.16 11.12
CA LEU A 152 5.56 -31.31 10.97
C LEU A 152 6.29 -31.70 12.28
N GLY A 153 6.11 -30.94 13.36
CA GLY A 153 6.72 -31.23 14.66
C GLY A 153 8.23 -30.96 14.72
N GLU A 154 8.78 -30.19 13.79
CA GLU A 154 10.20 -29.83 13.74
C GLU A 154 10.51 -28.72 14.77
N ARG A 155 10.76 -29.13 16.03
CA ARG A 155 10.98 -28.22 17.17
C ARG A 155 12.44 -27.80 17.40
N LYS A 156 13.26 -27.74 16.34
CA LYS A 156 14.71 -27.53 16.52
C LYS A 156 15.14 -26.06 16.48
N LYS A 157 14.44 -25.20 15.72
CA LYS A 157 14.81 -23.78 15.56
C LYS A 157 13.57 -22.92 15.32
N THR A 158 13.62 -21.68 15.79
CA THR A 158 12.62 -20.66 15.47
C THR A 158 12.73 -20.25 13.99
N PRO A 159 11.64 -19.80 13.34
CA PRO A 159 11.64 -19.44 11.92
C PRO A 159 12.59 -18.29 11.61
N TYR A 160 12.71 -17.35 12.55
CA TYR A 160 13.58 -16.19 12.46
C TYR A 160 14.55 -16.18 13.63
N VAL A 161 15.80 -15.81 13.35
CA VAL A 161 16.84 -15.66 14.38
C VAL A 161 16.77 -14.24 14.93
N MET A 162 16.32 -14.13 16.16
CA MET A 162 16.01 -12.88 16.86
C MET A 162 16.60 -12.91 18.26
N TRP A 163 17.00 -11.75 18.77
CA TRP A 163 17.47 -11.61 20.13
C TRP A 163 16.30 -11.36 21.10
N TYR A 164 16.25 -12.13 22.18
CA TYR A 164 15.29 -11.94 23.28
C TYR A 164 16.05 -11.74 24.60
N PRO A 165 15.57 -10.90 25.52
CA PRO A 165 16.21 -10.67 26.82
C PRO A 165 15.99 -11.83 27.82
N PHE A 166 15.43 -12.96 27.38
CA PHE A 166 15.16 -14.15 28.17
C PHE A 166 15.43 -15.42 27.36
N ASN A 167 15.71 -16.53 28.06
CA ASN A 167 15.91 -17.83 27.42
C ASN A 167 14.57 -18.44 27.02
N TYR A 168 14.39 -18.74 25.74
CA TYR A 168 13.16 -19.31 25.18
C TYR A 168 13.29 -20.78 24.77
N ASP A 169 14.42 -21.44 25.08
CA ASP A 169 14.70 -22.83 24.68
C ASP A 169 13.79 -23.89 25.33
N ARG A 170 13.06 -23.52 26.40
CA ARG A 170 12.15 -24.43 27.12
C ARG A 170 10.69 -24.10 26.80
N SER A 171 9.87 -25.15 26.68
CA SER A 171 8.40 -24.99 26.66
C SER A 171 7.93 -24.40 28.00
N PRO A 172 6.93 -23.48 28.01
CA PRO A 172 6.11 -23.01 26.87
C PRO A 172 6.68 -21.78 26.12
N TYR A 173 7.81 -21.22 26.56
CA TYR A 173 8.37 -19.99 26.00
C TYR A 173 8.74 -20.12 24.51
N PHE A 174 9.27 -21.28 24.11
CA PHE A 174 9.56 -21.56 22.70
C PHE A 174 8.33 -21.40 21.81
N GLU A 175 7.19 -21.95 22.23
CA GLU A 175 5.94 -21.96 21.46
C GLU A 175 5.34 -20.55 21.38
N LEU A 176 5.42 -19.78 22.46
CA LEU A 176 4.99 -18.38 22.50
C LEU A 176 5.84 -17.51 21.57
N VAL A 177 7.17 -17.66 21.59
CA VAL A 177 8.08 -16.94 20.71
C VAL A 177 7.84 -17.30 19.25
N TYR A 178 7.66 -18.60 18.97
CA TYR A 178 7.38 -19.08 17.61
C TYR A 178 6.07 -18.48 17.08
N PHE A 179 5.00 -18.50 17.88
CA PHE A 179 3.72 -17.90 17.50
C PHE A 179 3.83 -16.39 17.29
N TYR A 180 4.53 -15.70 18.19
CA TYR A 180 4.79 -14.26 18.07
C TYR A 180 5.53 -13.92 16.77
N GLN A 181 6.57 -14.67 16.43
CA GLN A 181 7.33 -14.47 15.18
C GLN A 181 6.45 -14.65 13.94
N ILE A 182 5.53 -15.62 13.94
CA ILE A 182 4.58 -15.76 12.84
C ILE A 182 3.66 -14.55 12.76
N LEU A 183 3.16 -14.03 13.88
CA LEU A 183 2.35 -12.81 13.88
C LEU A 183 3.11 -11.60 13.34
N CYS A 184 4.40 -11.44 13.71
CA CYS A 184 5.27 -10.40 13.15
C CYS A 184 5.43 -10.58 11.63
N ALA A 185 5.71 -11.79 11.16
CA ALA A 185 5.85 -12.08 9.73
C ALA A 185 4.55 -11.78 8.95
N ILE A 186 3.39 -12.19 9.50
CA ILE A 186 2.07 -11.86 8.93
C ILE A 186 1.89 -10.34 8.87
N TYR A 187 2.19 -9.63 9.95
CA TYR A 187 2.06 -8.17 10.02
C TYR A 187 2.95 -7.50 8.96
N HIS A 188 4.23 -7.87 8.87
CA HIS A 188 5.17 -7.36 7.86
C HIS A 188 4.69 -7.63 6.44
N CYS A 189 4.33 -8.88 6.11
CA CYS A 189 3.82 -9.22 4.78
C CYS A 189 2.59 -8.37 4.40
N LEU A 190 1.63 -8.23 5.31
CA LEU A 190 0.42 -7.44 5.08
C LEU A 190 0.73 -5.95 4.97
N VAL A 191 1.63 -5.40 5.78
CA VAL A 191 2.11 -4.00 5.66
C VAL A 191 2.72 -3.78 4.27
N HIS A 192 3.66 -4.63 3.86
CA HIS A 192 4.35 -4.49 2.57
C HIS A 192 3.36 -4.52 1.41
N VAL A 193 2.53 -5.56 1.33
CA VAL A 193 1.59 -5.70 0.22
C VAL A 193 0.51 -4.63 0.24
N SER A 194 -0.02 -4.25 1.41
CA SER A 194 -1.04 -3.21 1.49
C SER A 194 -0.51 -1.82 1.11
N VAL A 195 0.71 -1.48 1.51
CA VAL A 195 1.34 -0.22 1.10
C VAL A 195 1.64 -0.22 -0.40
N ASP A 196 2.26 -1.27 -0.92
CA ASP A 196 2.68 -1.34 -2.32
C ASP A 196 1.47 -1.35 -3.27
N THR A 197 0.42 -2.09 -2.95
CA THR A 197 -0.82 -2.12 -3.75
C THR A 197 -1.57 -0.78 -3.71
N THR A 198 -1.52 -0.04 -2.60
CA THR A 198 -2.08 1.33 -2.53
C THR A 198 -1.32 2.27 -3.44
N ILE A 199 0.01 2.29 -3.35
CA ILE A 199 0.86 3.14 -4.17
C ILE A 199 0.67 2.78 -5.65
N PHE A 200 0.63 1.49 -5.98
CA PHE A 200 0.36 1.04 -7.34
C PHE A 200 -1.02 1.48 -7.83
N GLY A 201 -2.06 1.38 -7.01
CA GLY A 201 -3.41 1.87 -7.34
C GLY A 201 -3.46 3.36 -7.62
N LEU A 202 -2.75 4.17 -6.83
CA LEU A 202 -2.62 5.61 -7.07
C LEU A 202 -1.91 5.89 -8.40
N LYS A 203 -0.83 5.17 -8.69
CA LYS A 203 -0.10 5.29 -9.97
C LYS A 203 -1.00 4.94 -11.17
N VAL A 204 -1.79 3.88 -11.06
CA VAL A 204 -2.77 3.49 -12.09
C VAL A 204 -3.79 4.59 -12.31
N CYS A 205 -4.34 5.17 -11.23
CA CYS A 205 -5.28 6.28 -11.34
C CYS A 205 -4.65 7.50 -12.02
N ILE A 206 -3.45 7.90 -11.59
CA ILE A 206 -2.70 9.01 -12.19
C ILE A 206 -2.42 8.77 -13.67
N GLY A 207 -1.99 7.56 -14.04
CA GLY A 207 -1.76 7.19 -15.44
C GLY A 207 -3.01 7.31 -16.29
N CYS A 208 -4.15 6.81 -15.78
CA CYS A 208 -5.45 6.97 -16.45
C CYS A 208 -5.81 8.45 -16.66
N GLN A 209 -5.51 9.33 -15.69
CA GLN A 209 -5.77 10.76 -15.84
C GLN A 209 -4.90 11.41 -16.92
N PHE A 210 -3.62 11.02 -17.03
CA PHE A 210 -2.76 11.49 -18.12
C PHE A 210 -3.23 11.00 -19.49
N ASP A 211 -3.69 9.76 -19.59
CA ASP A 211 -4.26 9.22 -20.82
C ASP A 211 -5.54 9.97 -21.24
N MET A 212 -6.44 10.24 -20.28
CA MET A 212 -7.64 11.03 -20.52
C MET A 212 -7.31 12.46 -20.97
N LEU A 213 -6.32 13.08 -20.34
CA LEU A 213 -5.85 14.41 -20.72
C LEU A 213 -5.32 14.39 -22.17
N SER A 214 -4.44 13.44 -22.50
CA SER A 214 -3.88 13.28 -23.85
C SER A 214 -4.99 13.08 -24.91
N ASP A 215 -5.96 12.22 -24.64
CA ASP A 215 -7.11 11.99 -25.53
C ASP A 215 -7.93 13.27 -25.73
N ASN A 216 -8.17 14.03 -24.67
CA ASN A 216 -8.89 15.30 -24.75
C ASN A 216 -8.09 16.34 -25.57
N LEU A 217 -6.78 16.43 -25.38
CA LEU A 217 -5.91 17.35 -26.13
C LEU A 217 -5.87 17.03 -27.62
N ARG A 218 -5.78 15.74 -27.98
CA ARG A 218 -5.83 15.30 -29.39
C ARG A 218 -7.15 15.68 -30.06
N ARG A 219 -8.27 15.53 -29.35
CA ARG A 219 -9.59 15.96 -29.83
C ARG A 219 -9.66 17.48 -30.01
N PHE A 220 -9.14 18.25 -29.05
CA PHE A 220 -9.10 19.71 -29.18
C PHE A 220 -8.26 20.17 -30.37
N ALA A 221 -7.09 19.55 -30.60
CA ALA A 221 -6.26 19.85 -31.77
C ALA A 221 -7.01 19.57 -33.09
N SER A 222 -7.70 18.43 -33.19
CA SER A 222 -8.49 18.10 -34.39
C SER A 222 -9.68 19.02 -34.64
N VAL A 223 -10.26 19.63 -33.59
CA VAL A 223 -11.35 20.61 -33.70
C VAL A 223 -10.82 22.02 -33.96
N ALA A 224 -9.62 22.36 -33.47
CA ALA A 224 -9.01 23.68 -33.65
C ALA A 224 -8.55 23.95 -35.09
N ASP A 225 -8.31 22.91 -35.89
CA ASP A 225 -8.17 23.00 -37.35
C ASP A 225 -9.49 23.41 -38.05
N GLY A 226 -10.61 23.42 -37.34
CA GLY A 226 -11.91 23.95 -37.79
C GLY A 226 -12.43 25.13 -36.96
N SER A 227 -12.13 26.37 -37.39
CA SER A 227 -12.87 27.64 -37.11
C SER A 227 -13.16 28.11 -35.66
N ARG A 228 -13.14 27.29 -34.60
CA ARG A 228 -13.46 27.72 -33.21
C ARG A 228 -12.22 27.74 -32.27
N LYS A 229 -11.34 28.73 -32.45
CA LYS A 229 -10.10 28.89 -31.66
C LYS A 229 -10.28 29.49 -30.25
N CYS A 230 -11.17 30.45 -30.04
CA CYS A 230 -11.20 31.25 -28.79
C CYS A 230 -11.70 30.47 -27.56
N THR A 231 -12.78 29.70 -27.68
CA THR A 231 -13.37 28.98 -26.54
C THR A 231 -12.52 27.77 -26.11
N ALA A 232 -11.80 27.15 -27.04
CA ALA A 232 -10.94 26.00 -26.77
C ALA A 232 -9.66 26.37 -26.01
N LEU A 233 -9.06 27.52 -26.36
CA LEU A 233 -7.84 28.03 -25.71
C LEU A 233 -8.08 28.42 -24.24
N GLU A 234 -9.27 28.97 -23.94
CA GLU A 234 -9.66 29.39 -22.60
C GLU A 234 -9.89 28.20 -21.66
N ASN A 235 -10.48 27.12 -22.18
CA ASN A 235 -10.63 25.85 -21.47
C ASN A 235 -9.29 25.13 -21.24
N PHE A 236 -8.36 25.19 -22.21
CA PHE A 236 -7.01 24.65 -22.07
C PHE A 236 -6.20 25.40 -21.01
N LYS A 237 -6.27 26.74 -21.00
CA LYS A 237 -5.64 27.58 -19.96
C LYS A 237 -6.17 27.21 -18.57
N LYS A 238 -7.48 26.99 -18.42
CA LYS A 238 -8.08 26.53 -17.16
C LYS A 238 -7.57 25.15 -16.73
N CYS A 239 -7.48 24.20 -17.66
CA CYS A 239 -6.99 22.85 -17.37
C CYS A 239 -5.50 22.83 -16.95
N ALA A 240 -4.66 23.61 -17.64
CA ALA A 240 -3.23 23.73 -17.32
C ALA A 240 -2.97 24.45 -15.98
N ILE A 241 -3.74 25.50 -15.69
CA ILE A 241 -3.66 26.21 -14.40
C ILE A 241 -4.13 25.29 -13.25
N GLN A 242 -5.15 24.46 -13.45
CA GLN A 242 -5.62 23.51 -12.43
C GLN A 242 -4.64 22.37 -12.16
N HIS A 243 -4.02 21.78 -13.19
CA HIS A 243 -2.98 20.77 -12.98
C HIS A 243 -1.77 21.32 -12.21
N ARG A 244 -1.47 22.62 -12.38
CA ARG A 244 -0.44 23.32 -11.59
C ARG A 244 -0.82 23.51 -10.13
N GLU A 245 -2.10 23.70 -9.81
CA GLU A 245 -2.60 23.80 -8.43
C GLU A 245 -2.69 22.44 -7.71
N ILE A 246 -2.80 21.33 -8.44
CA ILE A 246 -2.75 19.96 -7.87
C ILE A 246 -1.33 19.57 -7.43
N LEU A 247 -0.31 20.21 -8.00
CA LEU A 247 1.11 19.97 -7.71
C LEU A 247 1.66 20.85 -6.57
N LYS A 248 0.86 21.79 -6.04
CA LYS A 248 1.18 22.56 -4.83
C LYS A 248 0.60 21.88 -3.58
#